data_AF-X1SDP5-F1
#
_entry.id   AF-X1SDP5-F1
#
_cell.length_a   1.000
_cell.length_b   1.000
_cell.length_c   1.000
_cell.angle_alpha   90.00
_cell.angle_beta   90.00
_cell.angle_gamma   90.00
#
_symmetry.space_group_name_H-M   'P 1'
#
loop_
_entity.id
_entity.type
_entity.pdbx_description
1 polymer ?
#
loop_
_entity_poly.entity_id
_entity_poly.type
_entity_poly.pdbx_seq_one_letter_code
_entity_poly.pdbx_strand_id
1 'polypeptide(L)'
;PEVEHIMPDYDLYPGLDCSMGFTSRGCIRRCPWCIVPEKEGGIKPWARIYEFWDRRHQRIMLFDNNLLASPNWRQTMGDLIAEDLKVDFNQGLDIRLVNEENVGYLKRVKAMQFRFGKRGRKTLRFAFDDIAYEGAVRSGIELLLDAGINSRKLSFYVLHGFGDDNTAVERINILRSYNVDIYPMGYRGADGKEPKRKLLYHGTELWHGPRRNISKFLRLVGRLPE
;
A
#
# COMPACT_ATOMS: atom_id res chain seq x y z
N PRO A 1 -18.38 -17.47 -2.04
CA PRO A 1 -17.00 -18.01 -2.18
C PRO A 1 -16.66 -18.34 -3.64
N GLU A 2 -17.50 -19.12 -4.32
CA GLU A 2 -17.28 -19.58 -5.70
C GLU A 2 -17.07 -18.42 -6.69
N VAL A 3 -17.84 -17.33 -6.58
CA VAL A 3 -17.73 -16.17 -7.49
C VAL A 3 -16.34 -15.50 -7.43
N GLU A 4 -15.63 -15.60 -6.32
CA GLU A 4 -14.31 -15.00 -6.16
C GLU A 4 -13.17 -15.83 -6.78
N HIS A 5 -13.48 -17.05 -7.26
CA HIS A 5 -12.58 -17.95 -7.97
C HIS A 5 -12.89 -18.03 -9.48
N ILE A 6 -13.73 -17.12 -9.97
CA ILE A 6 -14.06 -17.01 -11.39
C ILE A 6 -13.27 -15.84 -11.95
N MET A 7 -12.62 -16.04 -13.11
CA MET A 7 -11.96 -14.96 -13.83
C MET A 7 -13.01 -13.88 -14.16
N PRO A 8 -12.78 -12.60 -13.77
CA PRO A 8 -13.66 -11.52 -14.19
C PRO A 8 -13.78 -11.48 -15.71
N ASP A 9 -14.98 -11.24 -16.22
CA ASP A 9 -15.19 -10.98 -17.63
C ASP A 9 -14.67 -9.59 -17.98
N TYR A 10 -13.40 -9.53 -18.39
CA TYR A 10 -12.74 -8.28 -18.76
C TYR A 10 -13.26 -7.69 -20.08
N ASP A 11 -14.01 -8.45 -20.89
CA ASP A 11 -14.59 -7.94 -22.15
C ASP A 11 -15.69 -6.90 -21.88
N LEU A 12 -16.29 -6.92 -20.68
CA LEU A 12 -17.21 -5.89 -20.21
C LEU A 12 -16.52 -4.52 -20.03
N TYR A 13 -15.19 -4.48 -19.96
CA TYR A 13 -14.41 -3.28 -19.68
C TYR A 13 -13.25 -3.12 -20.68
N PRO A 14 -13.51 -2.84 -21.97
CA PRO A 14 -12.49 -2.88 -23.03
C PRO A 14 -11.36 -1.85 -22.88
N GLY A 15 -11.55 -0.81 -22.06
CA GLY A 15 -10.51 0.17 -21.73
C GLY A 15 -9.63 -0.20 -20.52
N LEU A 16 -9.92 -1.32 -19.87
CA LEU A 16 -9.18 -1.80 -18.72
C LEU A 16 -7.97 -2.61 -19.21
N ASP A 17 -6.77 -2.16 -18.88
CA ASP A 17 -5.52 -2.81 -19.25
C ASP A 17 -4.81 -3.45 -18.04
N CYS A 18 -5.57 -3.89 -17.03
CA CYS A 18 -5.03 -4.65 -15.91
C CYS A 18 -6.02 -5.67 -15.34
N SER A 19 -5.48 -6.81 -14.93
CA SER A 19 -6.21 -7.82 -14.17
C SER A 19 -6.20 -7.50 -12.68
N MET A 20 -7.22 -7.92 -11.96
CA MET A 20 -7.48 -7.52 -10.57
C MET A 20 -7.91 -8.73 -9.74
N GLY A 21 -7.35 -8.88 -8.54
CA GLY A 21 -7.73 -9.99 -7.67
C GLY A 21 -6.95 -10.04 -6.36
N PHE A 22 -7.16 -11.14 -5.64
CA PHE A 22 -6.55 -11.42 -4.34
C PHE A 22 -5.77 -12.72 -4.42
N THR A 23 -4.50 -12.73 -4.01
CA THR A 23 -3.79 -13.99 -3.79
C THR A 23 -3.87 -14.47 -2.33
N SER A 24 -4.31 -13.60 -1.43
CA SER A 24 -4.51 -13.84 -0.02
C SER A 24 -5.60 -12.93 0.53
N ARG A 25 -6.23 -13.37 1.62
CA ARG A 25 -7.26 -12.63 2.37
C ARG A 25 -6.96 -12.63 3.86
N GLY A 26 -7.56 -11.71 4.59
CA GLY A 26 -7.31 -11.53 6.01
C GLY A 26 -6.00 -10.82 6.31
N CYS A 27 -5.68 -10.68 7.60
CA CYS A 27 -4.43 -10.08 8.05
C CYS A 27 -3.99 -10.65 9.40
N ILE A 28 -2.67 -10.70 9.64
CA ILE A 28 -2.12 -11.09 10.95
C ILE A 28 -2.27 -9.99 12.01
N ARG A 29 -2.56 -8.75 11.59
CA ARG A 29 -2.63 -7.58 12.47
C ARG A 29 -4.07 -7.35 12.91
N ARG A 30 -4.25 -6.89 14.14
CA ARG A 30 -5.53 -6.45 14.70
C ARG A 30 -5.51 -4.95 14.98
N CYS A 31 -5.17 -4.17 13.95
CA CYS A 31 -5.09 -2.72 14.10
C CYS A 31 -6.50 -2.17 14.41
N PRO A 32 -6.66 -1.31 15.43
CA PRO A 32 -7.98 -0.86 15.87
C PRO A 32 -8.68 0.08 14.88
N TRP A 33 -7.98 0.57 13.85
CA TRP A 33 -8.54 1.35 12.74
C TRP A 33 -8.90 0.50 11.51
N CYS A 34 -8.69 -0.83 11.55
CA CYS A 34 -8.80 -1.68 10.37
C CYS A 34 -9.93 -2.69 10.51
N ILE A 35 -10.80 -2.75 9.50
CA ILE A 35 -11.99 -3.63 9.45
C ILE A 35 -11.69 -5.06 8.95
N VAL A 36 -10.45 -5.30 8.49
CA VAL A 36 -10.06 -6.57 7.87
C VAL A 36 -10.19 -7.76 8.81
N PRO A 37 -9.74 -7.69 10.09
CA PRO A 37 -9.88 -8.82 11.01
C PRO A 37 -11.33 -9.24 11.25
N GLU A 38 -12.27 -8.29 11.30
CA GLU A 38 -13.69 -8.61 11.47
C GLU A 38 -14.31 -9.19 10.18
N LYS A 39 -13.97 -8.63 9.01
CA LYS A 39 -14.58 -9.03 7.74
C LYS A 39 -13.99 -10.28 7.12
N GLU A 40 -12.68 -10.46 7.25
CA GLU A 40 -11.94 -11.51 6.52
C GLU A 40 -11.23 -12.51 7.43
N GLY A 41 -11.05 -12.16 8.70
CA GLY A 41 -10.38 -13.00 9.68
C GLY A 41 -8.86 -13.04 9.54
N GLY A 42 -8.27 -14.15 9.98
CA GLY A 42 -6.82 -14.38 9.92
C GLY A 42 -6.30 -14.53 8.49
N ILE A 43 -5.01 -14.26 8.31
CA ILE A 43 -4.35 -14.37 7.00
C ILE A 43 -4.49 -15.80 6.44
N LYS A 44 -4.85 -15.91 5.17
CA LYS A 44 -4.93 -17.19 4.46
C LYS A 44 -4.67 -17.02 2.95
N PRO A 45 -4.08 -18.03 2.28
CA PRO A 45 -4.07 -18.08 0.82
C PRO A 45 -5.49 -17.99 0.26
N TRP A 46 -5.63 -17.38 -0.91
CA TRP A 46 -6.93 -17.20 -1.56
C TRP A 46 -6.94 -17.80 -2.97
N ALA A 47 -6.31 -17.15 -3.94
CA ALA A 47 -6.22 -17.62 -5.32
C ALA A 47 -4.79 -17.54 -5.85
N ARG A 48 -4.51 -18.29 -6.92
CA ARG A 48 -3.32 -18.08 -7.75
C ARG A 48 -3.59 -16.91 -8.71
N ILE A 49 -2.54 -16.21 -9.15
CA ILE A 49 -2.75 -15.11 -10.13
C ILE A 49 -3.45 -15.61 -11.40
N TYR A 50 -3.25 -16.88 -11.77
CA TYR A 50 -3.81 -17.52 -12.96
C TYR A 50 -5.33 -17.67 -12.94
N GLU A 51 -5.98 -17.57 -11.78
CA GLU A 51 -7.45 -17.65 -11.68
C GLU A 51 -8.12 -16.36 -12.16
N PHE A 52 -7.45 -15.21 -12.03
CA PHE A 52 -8.03 -13.91 -12.36
C PHE A 52 -7.21 -13.09 -13.36
N TRP A 53 -6.01 -13.56 -13.73
CA TRP A 53 -5.14 -12.89 -14.69
C TRP A 53 -5.49 -13.28 -16.13
N ASP A 54 -6.13 -12.34 -16.82
CA ASP A 54 -6.22 -12.35 -18.28
C ASP A 54 -4.84 -12.13 -18.95
N ARG A 55 -4.42 -13.09 -19.77
CA ARG A 55 -3.12 -13.10 -20.47
C ARG A 55 -2.93 -11.92 -21.45
N ARG A 56 -4.00 -11.24 -21.84
CA ARG A 56 -3.95 -9.98 -22.62
C ARG A 56 -3.36 -8.83 -21.81
N HIS A 57 -3.46 -8.88 -20.47
CA HIS A 57 -2.98 -7.83 -19.59
C HIS A 57 -1.53 -8.06 -19.15
N GLN A 58 -0.74 -6.99 -19.22
CA GLN A 58 0.66 -6.94 -18.72
C GLN A 58 0.76 -6.33 -17.32
N ARG A 59 -0.38 -6.09 -16.68
CA ARG A 59 -0.51 -5.39 -15.42
C ARG A 59 -1.50 -6.13 -14.53
N ILE A 60 -1.15 -6.31 -13.27
CA ILE A 60 -1.99 -6.97 -12.28
C ILE A 60 -2.04 -6.15 -11.00
N MET A 61 -3.24 -5.88 -10.50
CA MET A 61 -3.45 -5.17 -9.25
C MET A 61 -3.90 -6.18 -8.20
N LEU A 62 -3.09 -6.31 -7.14
CA LEU A 62 -3.35 -7.19 -6.02
C LEU A 62 -4.00 -6.41 -4.89
N PHE A 63 -5.12 -6.93 -4.39
CA PHE A 63 -5.87 -6.35 -3.28
C PHE A 63 -5.59 -7.05 -1.94
N ASP A 64 -4.59 -7.92 -1.89
CA ASP A 64 -4.08 -8.57 -0.68
C ASP A 64 -3.83 -7.56 0.45
N ASN A 65 -4.48 -7.76 1.59
CA ASN A 65 -4.38 -6.84 2.73
C ASN A 65 -2.98 -6.83 3.37
N ASN A 66 -2.26 -7.95 3.30
CA ASN A 66 -0.88 -8.05 3.77
C ASN A 66 -0.15 -9.22 3.10
N LEU A 67 0.21 -9.05 1.82
CA LEU A 67 0.81 -10.12 1.02
C LEU A 67 2.04 -10.74 1.70
N LEU A 68 2.94 -9.94 2.28
CA LEU A 68 4.17 -10.45 2.93
C LEU A 68 3.89 -11.34 4.15
N ALA A 69 2.71 -11.21 4.77
CA ALA A 69 2.29 -12.08 5.86
C ALA A 69 1.67 -13.40 5.39
N SER A 70 1.32 -13.51 4.10
CA SER A 70 0.58 -14.67 3.59
C SER A 70 1.49 -15.88 3.38
N PRO A 71 1.06 -17.11 3.73
CA PRO A 71 1.85 -18.33 3.50
C PRO A 71 2.28 -18.52 2.03
N ASN A 72 1.51 -18.01 1.07
CA ASN A 72 1.79 -18.12 -0.36
C ASN A 72 2.55 -16.91 -0.96
N TRP A 73 3.05 -15.97 -0.15
CA TRP A 73 3.70 -14.75 -0.66
C TRP A 73 4.83 -15.04 -1.65
N ARG A 74 5.66 -16.06 -1.36
CA ARG A 74 6.80 -16.47 -2.19
C ARG A 74 6.33 -16.99 -3.54
N GLN A 75 5.23 -17.75 -3.54
CA GLN A 75 4.60 -18.28 -4.74
C GLN A 75 4.06 -17.16 -5.62
N THR A 76 3.30 -16.23 -5.02
CA THR A 76 2.77 -15.05 -5.71
C THR A 76 3.89 -14.20 -6.32
N MET A 77 4.93 -13.85 -5.54
CA MET A 77 6.06 -13.09 -6.04
C MET A 77 6.81 -13.83 -7.16
N GLY A 78 6.95 -15.15 -7.03
CA GLY A 78 7.55 -16.03 -8.03
C GLY A 78 6.82 -15.97 -9.37
N ASP A 79 5.50 -16.13 -9.38
CA ASP A 79 4.73 -16.07 -10.62
C ASP A 79 4.80 -14.70 -11.28
N LEU A 80 4.70 -13.63 -10.48
CA LEU A 80 4.78 -12.26 -11.00
C LEU A 80 6.10 -12.01 -11.73
N ILE A 81 7.20 -12.58 -11.21
CA ILE A 81 8.52 -12.50 -11.83
C ILE A 81 8.61 -13.39 -13.07
N ALA A 82 8.12 -14.63 -12.97
CA ALA A 82 8.18 -15.61 -14.06
C ALA A 82 7.39 -15.15 -15.30
N GLU A 83 6.25 -14.51 -15.07
CA GLU A 83 5.34 -14.00 -16.10
C GLU A 83 5.67 -12.55 -16.50
N ASP A 84 6.75 -11.98 -15.96
CA ASP A 84 7.25 -10.63 -16.24
C ASP A 84 6.22 -9.48 -16.01
N LEU A 85 5.28 -9.70 -15.09
CA LEU A 85 4.14 -8.82 -14.86
C LEU A 85 4.51 -7.55 -14.09
N LYS A 86 3.90 -6.43 -14.50
CA LYS A 86 3.85 -5.23 -13.66
C LYS A 86 2.80 -5.46 -12.58
N VAL A 87 3.18 -5.30 -11.32
CA VAL A 87 2.28 -5.54 -10.20
C VAL A 87 2.01 -4.26 -9.43
N ASP A 88 0.77 -4.08 -9.02
CA ASP A 88 0.38 -3.06 -8.08
C ASP A 88 -0.10 -3.68 -6.76
N PHE A 89 0.71 -3.56 -5.70
CA PHE A 89 0.31 -3.95 -4.34
C PHE A 89 -0.59 -2.86 -3.76
N ASN A 90 -1.91 -3.00 -3.96
CA ASN A 90 -2.84 -1.88 -3.79
C ASN A 90 -2.99 -1.41 -2.35
N GLN A 91 -3.14 -2.37 -1.45
CA GLN A 91 -3.28 -2.15 -0.02
C GLN A 91 -1.95 -1.81 0.66
N GLY A 92 -0.84 -1.89 -0.07
CA GLY A 92 0.51 -1.74 0.46
C GLY A 92 1.03 -3.04 1.11
N LEU A 93 2.32 -3.01 1.43
CA LEU A 93 3.04 -4.10 2.10
C LEU A 93 3.34 -3.69 3.54
N ASP A 94 3.49 -4.67 4.44
CA ASP A 94 3.89 -4.43 5.83
C ASP A 94 5.42 -4.30 5.92
N ILE A 95 5.91 -3.07 6.09
CA ILE A 95 7.35 -2.76 6.17
C ILE A 95 8.04 -3.52 7.31
N ARG A 96 7.30 -3.86 8.38
CA ARG A 96 7.80 -4.60 9.55
C ARG A 96 8.11 -6.06 9.23
N LEU A 97 7.65 -6.56 8.08
CA LEU A 97 7.91 -7.93 7.62
C LEU A 97 9.01 -7.97 6.55
N VAL A 98 9.57 -6.83 6.14
CA VAL A 98 10.68 -6.81 5.19
C VAL A 98 11.92 -7.42 5.84
N ASN A 99 12.57 -8.32 5.13
CA ASN A 99 13.75 -9.05 5.56
C ASN A 99 14.66 -9.38 4.38
N GLU A 100 15.83 -9.96 4.63
CA GLU A 100 16.82 -10.31 3.61
C GLU A 100 16.28 -11.24 2.52
N GLU A 101 15.32 -12.11 2.85
CA GLU A 101 14.74 -13.02 1.88
C GLU A 101 13.80 -12.28 0.92
N ASN A 102 12.78 -11.61 1.47
CA ASN A 102 11.76 -10.98 0.63
C ASN A 102 12.26 -9.73 -0.08
N VAL A 103 13.31 -9.06 0.41
CA VAL A 103 13.93 -7.92 -0.29
C VAL A 103 14.46 -8.34 -1.67
N GLY A 104 14.97 -9.56 -1.81
CA GLY A 104 15.41 -10.13 -3.08
C GLY A 104 14.28 -10.23 -4.10
N TYR A 105 13.07 -10.58 -3.65
CA TYR A 105 11.87 -10.58 -4.50
C TYR A 105 11.40 -9.16 -4.82
N LEU A 106 11.36 -8.27 -3.82
CA LEU A 106 10.95 -6.87 -3.98
C LEU A 106 11.81 -6.10 -4.99
N LYS A 107 13.10 -6.44 -5.12
CA LYS A 107 13.99 -5.90 -6.16
C LYS A 107 13.62 -6.34 -7.57
N ARG A 108 13.13 -7.56 -7.73
CA ARG A 108 12.91 -8.22 -9.02
C ARG A 108 11.51 -7.96 -9.57
N VAL A 109 10.50 -7.89 -8.70
CA VAL A 109 9.14 -7.57 -9.13
C VAL A 109 9.05 -6.18 -9.75
N LYS A 110 8.25 -6.04 -10.82
CA LYS A 110 7.99 -4.75 -11.46
C LYS A 110 6.88 -3.99 -10.74
N ALA A 111 7.12 -3.66 -9.47
CA ALA A 111 6.17 -2.96 -8.62
C ALA A 111 5.88 -1.54 -9.16
N MET A 112 4.61 -1.24 -9.38
CA MET A 112 4.14 0.04 -9.91
C MET A 112 2.78 0.40 -9.32
N GLN A 113 2.64 1.64 -8.85
CA GLN A 113 1.32 2.21 -8.56
C GLN A 113 0.62 2.53 -9.88
N PHE A 114 -0.51 1.87 -10.14
CA PHE A 114 -1.31 2.10 -11.34
C PHE A 114 -2.16 3.37 -11.22
N ARG A 115 -2.47 3.95 -12.38
CA ARG A 115 -3.33 5.12 -12.51
C ARG A 115 -4.15 4.97 -13.79
N PHE A 116 -5.46 4.81 -13.66
CA PHE A 116 -6.32 4.69 -14.84
C PHE A 116 -6.20 5.92 -15.74
N GLY A 117 -6.03 5.68 -17.05
CA GLY A 117 -5.82 6.72 -18.06
C GLY A 117 -4.49 7.48 -17.98
N LYS A 118 -3.54 7.06 -17.13
CA LYS A 118 -2.23 7.74 -16.96
C LYS A 118 -1.10 6.72 -16.83
N ARG A 119 0.13 7.16 -17.12
CA ARG A 119 1.31 6.35 -16.85
C ARG A 119 1.45 6.11 -15.33
N GLY A 120 1.53 4.83 -14.95
CA GLY A 120 1.81 4.41 -13.58
C GLY A 120 3.22 4.80 -13.12
N ARG A 121 3.48 4.69 -11.82
CA ARG A 121 4.77 5.05 -11.21
C ARG A 121 5.41 3.84 -10.56
N LYS A 122 6.68 3.54 -10.89
CA LYS A 122 7.46 2.47 -10.21
C LYS A 122 7.53 2.76 -8.72
N THR A 123 6.79 1.99 -7.93
CA THR A 123 6.55 2.30 -6.52
C THR A 123 6.22 1.01 -5.76
N LEU A 124 6.89 0.78 -4.64
CA LEU A 124 6.44 -0.09 -3.56
C LEU A 124 5.69 0.76 -2.54
N ARG A 125 4.51 0.30 -2.15
CA ARG A 125 3.66 0.99 -1.17
C ARG A 125 3.76 0.27 0.16
N PHE A 126 3.88 1.03 1.24
CA PHE A 126 3.92 0.55 2.62
C PHE A 126 2.98 1.39 3.49
N ALA A 127 2.73 0.95 4.72
CA ALA A 127 1.94 1.71 5.70
C ALA A 127 2.79 2.11 6.91
N PHE A 128 2.61 3.34 7.40
CA PHE A 128 3.15 3.84 8.67
C PHE A 128 2.03 4.55 9.44
N ASP A 129 1.12 3.74 9.99
CA ASP A 129 -0.13 4.21 10.60
C ASP A 129 -0.07 4.36 12.13
N ASP A 130 1.04 3.99 12.77
CA ASP A 130 1.27 4.10 14.21
C ASP A 130 2.73 4.48 14.47
N ILE A 131 2.98 5.46 15.34
CA ILE A 131 4.35 5.89 15.68
C ILE A 131 5.14 4.79 16.38
N ALA A 132 4.46 3.87 17.08
CA ALA A 132 5.10 2.70 17.70
C ALA A 132 5.85 1.81 16.69
N TYR A 133 5.60 1.97 15.38
CA TYR A 133 6.29 1.22 14.33
C TYR A 133 7.58 1.89 13.84
N GLU A 134 7.96 3.05 14.37
CA GLU A 134 9.11 3.83 13.89
C GLU A 134 10.37 3.00 13.70
N GLY A 135 10.79 2.24 14.72
CA GLY A 135 12.02 1.45 14.65
C GLY A 135 12.01 0.48 13.46
N ALA A 136 10.91 -0.26 13.29
CA ALA A 136 10.77 -1.19 12.18
C ALA A 136 10.62 -0.50 10.82
N VAL A 137 10.01 0.69 10.76
CA VAL A 137 9.91 1.50 9.53
C VAL A 137 11.29 1.96 9.09
N ARG A 138 12.10 2.50 10.01
CA ARG A 138 13.47 2.94 9.73
C ARG A 138 14.34 1.79 9.24
N SER A 139 14.41 0.70 9.99
CA SER A 139 15.20 -0.48 9.62
C SER A 139 14.72 -1.09 8.29
N GLY A 140 13.42 -1.13 8.04
CA GLY A 140 12.87 -1.64 6.78
C GLY A 140 13.22 -0.74 5.59
N ILE A 141 13.17 0.59 5.76
CA ILE A 141 13.61 1.53 4.70
C ILE A 141 15.10 1.35 4.43
N GLU A 142 15.93 1.32 5.48
CA GLU A 142 17.39 1.13 5.37
C GLU A 142 17.72 -0.17 4.63
N LEU A 143 17.09 -1.29 5.00
CA LEU A 143 17.26 -2.57 4.32
C LEU A 143 16.89 -2.50 2.83
N LEU A 144 15.80 -1.80 2.47
CA LEU A 144 15.42 -1.60 1.07
C LEU A 144 16.46 -0.75 0.31
N LEU A 145 16.97 0.31 0.95
CA LEU A 145 17.98 1.21 0.37
C LEU A 145 19.31 0.50 0.16
N ASP A 146 19.79 -0.25 1.15
CA ASP A 146 21.03 -1.05 1.09
C ASP A 146 20.93 -2.14 0.01
N ALA A 147 19.72 -2.69 -0.18
CA ALA A 147 19.44 -3.60 -1.26
C ALA A 147 19.37 -2.91 -2.65
N GLY A 148 19.51 -1.59 -2.73
CA GLY A 148 19.54 -0.79 -3.97
C GLY A 148 18.17 -0.33 -4.47
N ILE A 149 17.12 -0.45 -3.65
CA ILE A 149 15.80 0.09 -3.98
C ILE A 149 15.75 1.57 -3.62
N ASN A 150 15.88 2.43 -4.63
CA ASN A 150 15.89 3.89 -4.46
C ASN A 150 14.68 4.41 -3.66
N SER A 151 14.91 5.36 -2.73
CA SER A 151 13.87 5.97 -1.88
C SER A 151 12.69 6.56 -2.65
N ARG A 152 12.90 7.10 -3.86
CA ARG A 152 11.83 7.64 -4.72
C ARG A 152 10.89 6.56 -5.27
N LYS A 153 11.24 5.29 -5.13
CA LYS A 153 10.36 4.14 -5.42
C LYS A 153 9.60 3.68 -4.19
N LEU A 154 9.80 4.28 -3.02
CA LEU A 154 9.07 3.94 -1.82
C LEU A 154 7.96 4.97 -1.61
N SER A 155 6.76 4.50 -1.28
CA SER A 155 5.66 5.36 -0.89
C SER A 155 4.97 4.82 0.35
N PHE A 156 4.67 5.69 1.30
CA PHE A 156 4.05 5.32 2.56
C PHE A 156 2.68 5.94 2.69
N TYR A 157 1.69 5.11 2.96
CA TYR A 157 0.43 5.52 3.52
C TYR A 157 0.63 5.98 4.96
N VAL A 158 0.04 7.13 5.30
CA VAL A 158 0.07 7.68 6.66
C VAL A 158 -1.35 8.03 7.05
N LEU A 159 -1.90 7.27 7.98
CA LEU A 159 -3.21 7.54 8.57
C LEU A 159 -3.22 8.84 9.40
N HIS A 160 -4.33 9.54 9.39
CA HIS A 160 -4.62 10.72 10.21
C HIS A 160 -6.10 10.75 10.61
N GLY A 161 -6.42 11.19 11.83
CA GLY A 161 -7.78 11.16 12.38
C GLY A 161 -8.12 9.88 13.13
N PHE A 162 -7.12 9.14 13.63
CA PHE A 162 -7.31 8.00 14.53
C PHE A 162 -6.27 8.04 15.65
N GLY A 163 -6.72 7.98 16.91
CA GLY A 163 -5.83 8.06 18.07
C GLY A 163 -5.26 9.47 18.28
N ASP A 164 -3.97 9.56 18.62
CA ASP A 164 -3.28 10.85 18.79
C ASP A 164 -2.84 11.42 17.44
N ASP A 165 -3.58 12.44 16.99
CA ASP A 165 -3.32 13.14 15.74
C ASP A 165 -1.93 13.80 15.69
N ASN A 166 -1.32 14.17 16.82
CA ASN A 166 0.00 14.84 16.83
C ASN A 166 1.10 13.93 16.25
N THR A 167 0.95 12.61 16.40
CA THR A 167 1.90 11.62 15.89
C THR A 167 1.97 11.58 14.37
N ALA A 168 0.92 12.01 13.66
CA ALA A 168 0.90 12.01 12.20
C ALA A 168 2.00 12.90 11.61
N VAL A 169 2.27 14.05 12.24
CA VAL A 169 3.33 14.98 11.81
C VAL A 169 4.71 14.37 12.06
N GLU A 170 4.90 13.72 13.20
CA GLU A 170 6.16 13.04 13.53
C GLU A 170 6.49 11.95 12.52
N ARG A 171 5.52 11.06 12.21
CA ARG A 171 5.67 10.03 11.17
C ARG A 171 6.02 10.62 9.81
N ILE A 172 5.40 11.74 9.44
CA ILE A 172 5.72 12.46 8.20
C ILE A 172 7.16 12.96 8.21
N ASN A 173 7.63 13.54 9.31
CA ASN A 173 9.00 14.05 9.42
C ASN A 173 10.04 12.92 9.32
N ILE A 174 9.75 11.76 9.92
CA ILE A 174 10.58 10.54 9.79
C ILE A 174 10.66 10.11 8.32
N LEU A 175 9.52 9.97 7.63
CA LEU A 175 9.52 9.56 6.22
C LEU A 175 10.24 10.58 5.33
N ARG A 176 10.10 11.88 5.64
CA ARG A 176 10.78 12.95 4.91
C ARG A 176 12.30 12.88 5.04
N SER A 177 12.85 12.45 6.19
CA SER A 177 14.30 12.30 6.34
C SER A 177 14.90 11.25 5.40
N TYR A 178 14.10 10.27 4.94
CA TYR A 178 14.52 9.28 3.94
C TYR A 178 14.18 9.66 2.49
N ASN A 179 13.59 10.83 2.25
CA ASN A 179 13.18 11.29 0.92
C ASN A 179 12.26 10.29 0.18
N VAL A 180 11.32 9.67 0.90
CA VAL A 180 10.29 8.79 0.32
C VAL A 180 9.01 9.56 -0.01
N ASP A 181 8.14 8.98 -0.82
CA ASP A 181 6.82 9.57 -1.09
C ASP A 181 5.84 9.31 0.05
N ILE A 182 5.01 10.30 0.34
CA ILE A 182 4.00 10.20 1.39
C ILE A 182 2.61 10.35 0.78
N TYR A 183 1.72 9.40 1.10
CA TYR A 183 0.30 9.46 0.77
C TYR A 183 -0.52 9.59 2.05
N PRO A 184 -1.12 10.77 2.31
CA PRO A 184 -1.93 10.96 3.50
C PRO A 184 -3.29 10.25 3.34
N MET A 185 -3.70 9.53 4.38
CA MET A 185 -5.00 8.84 4.47
C MET A 185 -5.80 9.40 5.63
N GLY A 186 -7.00 9.90 5.35
CA GLY A 186 -7.95 10.23 6.42
C GLY A 186 -8.63 8.96 6.91
N TYR A 187 -8.65 8.76 8.22
CA TYR A 187 -9.41 7.67 8.81
C TYR A 187 -10.91 7.85 8.57
N ARG A 188 -11.58 6.72 8.34
CA ARG A 188 -13.03 6.56 8.24
C ARG A 188 -13.44 5.39 9.12
N GLY A 189 -14.45 5.59 9.95
CA GLY A 189 -15.02 4.53 10.77
C GLY A 189 -15.60 3.39 9.93
N ALA A 190 -15.87 2.25 10.57
CA ALA A 190 -16.52 1.12 9.92
C ALA A 190 -17.91 1.46 9.34
N ASP A 191 -18.55 2.50 9.90
CA ASP A 191 -19.82 3.08 9.42
C ASP A 191 -19.63 4.10 8.27
N GLY A 192 -18.39 4.30 7.81
CA GLY A 192 -18.01 5.23 6.75
C GLY A 192 -17.87 6.68 7.20
N LYS A 193 -18.13 7.00 8.48
CA LYS A 193 -18.08 8.38 8.98
C LYS A 193 -16.65 8.82 9.27
N GLU A 194 -16.37 10.09 9.02
CA GLU A 194 -15.11 10.72 9.39
C GLU A 194 -15.23 11.25 10.83
N PRO A 195 -14.31 10.91 11.75
CA PRO A 195 -14.33 11.53 13.07
C PRO A 195 -13.93 13.00 12.96
N LYS A 196 -14.26 13.77 14.00
CA LYS A 196 -13.69 15.12 14.16
C LYS A 196 -12.18 14.99 14.31
N ARG A 197 -11.43 15.69 13.45
CA ARG A 197 -9.97 15.72 13.47
C ARG A 197 -9.49 17.00 14.13
N LYS A 198 -8.39 16.93 14.87
CA LYS A 198 -7.76 18.14 15.38
C LYS A 198 -7.04 18.83 14.23
N LEU A 199 -7.30 20.12 14.02
CA LEU A 199 -6.54 20.91 13.06
C LEU A 199 -5.10 21.07 13.55
N LEU A 200 -4.14 20.60 12.76
CA LEU A 200 -2.72 20.70 13.08
C LEU A 200 -2.09 21.80 12.23
N TYR A 201 -1.64 22.88 12.87
CA TYR A 201 -0.87 23.92 12.21
C TYR A 201 0.62 23.53 12.22
N HIS A 202 1.17 23.09 11.09
CA HIS A 202 2.61 22.79 10.97
C HIS A 202 3.25 23.35 9.70
N GLY A 203 4.43 23.98 9.78
CA GLY A 203 5.16 24.55 8.64
C GLY A 203 5.25 23.58 7.46
N THR A 204 4.78 23.99 6.28
CA THR A 204 4.68 23.15 5.07
C THR A 204 5.99 22.99 4.31
N GLU A 205 7.10 23.42 4.89
CA GLU A 205 8.23 23.98 4.12
C GLU A 205 9.06 22.93 3.36
N LEU A 206 8.85 21.63 3.58
CA LEU A 206 9.80 20.62 3.11
C LEU A 206 9.18 19.26 2.73
N TRP A 207 7.91 19.20 2.34
CA TRP A 207 7.26 17.95 1.97
C TRP A 207 7.61 17.47 0.54
N HIS A 208 8.18 16.26 0.43
CA HIS A 208 8.40 15.56 -0.84
C HIS A 208 7.19 14.69 -1.23
N GLY A 209 6.66 14.94 -2.43
CA GLY A 209 5.55 14.20 -3.02
C GLY A 209 4.81 15.03 -4.08
N PRO A 210 3.86 14.44 -4.83
CA PRO A 210 3.05 15.19 -5.78
C PRO A 210 2.31 16.34 -5.08
N ARG A 211 2.24 17.54 -5.70
CA ARG A 211 1.49 18.70 -5.15
C ARG A 211 0.06 18.35 -4.71
N ARG A 212 -0.60 17.42 -5.40
CA ARG A 212 -1.92 16.90 -5.01
C ARG A 212 -1.93 16.18 -3.66
N ASN A 213 -0.89 15.43 -3.34
CA ASN A 213 -0.76 14.81 -2.03
C ASN A 213 -0.58 15.92 -1.01
N ILE A 214 0.25 16.93 -1.36
CA ILE A 214 0.45 18.13 -0.55
C ILE A 214 -0.87 18.77 -0.13
N SER A 215 -1.65 19.16 -1.12
CA SER A 215 -2.98 19.73 -0.91
C SER A 215 -3.90 18.80 -0.12
N LYS A 216 -3.86 17.48 -0.37
CA LYS A 216 -4.71 16.51 0.34
C LYS A 216 -4.46 16.50 1.85
N PHE A 217 -3.21 16.39 2.29
CA PHE A 217 -2.94 16.42 3.74
C PHE A 217 -3.24 17.79 4.33
N LEU A 218 -2.93 18.88 3.62
CA LEU A 218 -3.26 20.22 4.11
C LEU A 218 -4.76 20.39 4.33
N ARG A 219 -5.62 19.82 3.48
CA ARG A 219 -7.06 19.76 3.75
C ARG A 219 -7.36 18.89 4.97
N LEU A 220 -6.75 17.71 5.08
CA LEU A 220 -6.95 16.81 6.22
C LEU A 220 -6.57 17.42 7.57
N VAL A 221 -5.52 18.25 7.63
CA VAL A 221 -5.11 18.98 8.84
C VAL A 221 -5.70 20.39 8.95
N GLY A 222 -6.64 20.73 8.06
CA GLY A 222 -7.40 21.99 8.00
C GLY A 222 -6.62 23.27 7.73
N ARG A 223 -5.56 23.16 6.91
CA ARG A 223 -4.85 24.30 6.32
C ARG A 223 -5.42 24.77 4.98
N LEU A 224 -6.29 23.98 4.35
CA LEU A 224 -7.00 24.35 3.13
C LEU A 224 -8.49 24.06 3.31
N PRO A 225 -9.40 24.93 2.83
CA PRO A 225 -10.82 24.61 2.75
C PRO A 225 -11.05 23.41 1.82
N GLU A 226 -12.17 22.71 2.03
CA GLU A 226 -12.59 21.53 1.25
C GLU A 226 -12.82 21.84 -0.23
#